data_AF-A0A962CJ51-F1
#
_entry.id   AF-A0A962CJ51-F1
#
_cell.length_a   1.000
_cell.length_b   1.000
_cell.length_c   1.000
_cell.angle_alpha   90.00
_cell.angle_beta   90.00
_cell.angle_gamma   90.00
#
_symmetry.space_group_name_H-M   'P 1'
#
loop_
_entity.id
_entity.type
_entity.pdbx_description
1 polymer ?
#
loop_
_entity_poly.entity_id
_entity_poly.type
_entity_poly.pdbx_seq_one_letter_code
_entity_poly.pdbx_strand_id
1 'polypeptide(L)'
;GLHRAADDGAMQRNAIAITHIRDALDTGRNAWPTTPTAPPLVSPWLMRMLAAVVVVALVAAGIWQFTRPRDCRLEVRVSASRPGRAARVIDVVRADGLTRSEVLTPSGAAELALPRMAAREHWQFSLRFDDSASRPVDMTGCPRAQGDYELEDAHVVLAPN
;
A
#
# COMPACT_ATOMS: atom_id res chain seq x y z
N GLY A 1 59.57 65.31 -24.71
CA GLY A 1 59.24 64.59 -23.48
C GLY A 1 57.87 64.96 -22.95
N LEU A 2 56.80 64.80 -23.75
CA LEU A 2 55.41 65.00 -23.33
C LEU A 2 54.62 63.68 -23.21
N HIS A 3 55.05 62.60 -23.89
CA HIS A 3 54.38 61.31 -23.84
C HIS A 3 54.66 60.49 -22.57
N ARG A 4 55.87 60.58 -21.98
CA ARG A 4 56.17 59.88 -20.69
C ARG A 4 55.38 60.43 -19.50
N ALA A 5 55.17 61.75 -19.43
CA ALA A 5 54.42 62.36 -18.33
C ALA A 5 52.91 62.06 -18.40
N ALA A 6 52.38 61.79 -19.60
CA ALA A 6 50.99 61.36 -19.78
C ALA A 6 50.78 59.91 -19.32
N ASP A 7 51.75 59.02 -19.58
CA ASP A 7 51.70 57.62 -19.13
C ASP A 7 51.87 57.50 -17.61
N ASP A 8 52.76 58.28 -16.98
CA ASP A 8 52.91 58.31 -15.53
C ASP A 8 51.66 58.87 -14.83
N GLY A 9 51.04 59.90 -15.42
CA GLY A 9 49.78 60.47 -14.93
C GLY A 9 48.57 59.55 -15.12
N ALA A 10 48.60 58.66 -16.11
CA ALA A 10 47.57 57.63 -16.31
C ALA A 10 47.75 56.46 -15.33
N MET A 11 49.00 56.03 -15.06
CA MET A 11 49.30 55.03 -14.04
C MET A 11 48.95 55.51 -12.62
N GLN A 12 49.21 56.79 -12.29
CA GLN A 12 48.81 57.36 -11.00
C GLN A 12 47.28 57.37 -10.81
N ARG A 13 46.52 57.73 -11.84
CA ARG A 13 45.05 57.72 -11.76
C ARG A 13 44.49 56.31 -11.63
N ASN A 14 45.09 55.32 -12.30
CA ASN A 14 44.70 53.92 -12.15
C ASN A 14 45.05 53.37 -10.75
N ALA A 15 46.21 53.73 -10.19
CA ALA A 15 46.58 53.33 -8.84
C ALA A 15 45.60 53.87 -7.79
N ILE A 16 45.22 55.15 -7.91
CA ILE A 16 44.25 55.79 -7.02
C ILE A 16 42.84 55.16 -7.18
N ALA A 17 42.42 54.85 -8.40
CA ALA A 17 41.14 54.18 -8.63
C ALA A 17 41.08 52.77 -8.02
N ILE A 18 42.18 51.99 -8.14
CA ILE A 18 42.26 50.63 -7.58
C ILE A 18 42.27 50.66 -6.05
N THR A 19 42.94 51.64 -5.42
CA THR A 19 42.90 51.79 -3.95
C THR A 19 41.52 52.20 -3.45
N HIS A 20 40.80 53.07 -4.18
CA HIS A 20 39.43 53.44 -3.81
C HIS A 20 38.43 52.28 -3.95
N ILE A 21 38.60 51.42 -4.96
CA ILE A 21 37.76 50.22 -5.12
C ILE A 21 38.05 49.22 -3.99
N ARG A 22 39.31 49.10 -3.55
CA ARG A 22 39.70 48.21 -2.46
C ARG A 22 39.19 48.71 -1.11
N ASP A 23 39.28 50.01 -0.83
CA ASP A 23 38.64 50.61 0.35
C ASP A 23 37.10 50.48 0.32
N ALA A 24 36.47 50.51 -0.86
CA ALA A 24 35.04 50.27 -1.00
C ALA A 24 34.63 48.79 -0.83
N LEU A 25 35.58 47.86 -0.91
CA LEU A 25 35.38 46.42 -0.69
C LEU A 25 35.80 46.00 0.74
N ASP A 26 36.84 46.61 1.30
CA ASP A 26 37.34 46.37 2.68
C ASP A 26 36.56 47.16 3.74
N THR A 27 35.85 48.22 3.37
CA THR A 27 34.76 48.70 4.21
C THR A 27 33.69 47.63 4.23
N GLY A 28 33.65 46.85 5.33
CA GLY A 28 32.69 45.78 5.61
C GLY A 28 31.20 46.17 5.64
N ARG A 29 30.81 47.22 4.90
CA ARG A 29 29.45 47.66 4.59
C ARG A 29 28.85 46.96 3.36
N ASN A 30 29.67 46.29 2.53
CA ASN A 30 29.19 45.46 1.42
C ASN A 30 29.17 43.96 1.75
N ALA A 31 29.11 43.62 3.04
CA ALA A 31 28.40 42.41 3.39
C ALA A 31 26.99 42.61 2.85
N TRP A 32 26.63 41.91 1.76
CA TRP A 32 25.23 41.67 1.45
C TRP A 32 24.56 41.38 2.78
N PRO A 33 23.46 42.05 3.15
CA PRO A 33 22.74 41.66 4.33
C PRO A 33 22.30 40.23 4.04
N THR A 34 23.09 39.26 4.49
CA THR A 34 22.61 37.95 4.83
C THR A 34 21.75 38.23 6.04
N THR A 35 20.58 38.82 5.79
CA THR A 35 19.46 38.73 6.71
C THR A 35 19.46 37.25 7.05
N PRO A 36 19.74 36.84 8.29
CA PRO A 36 19.50 35.46 8.64
C PRO A 36 18.04 35.27 8.27
N THR A 37 17.76 34.49 7.22
CA THR A 37 16.41 34.13 6.88
C THR A 37 15.90 33.47 8.14
N ALA A 38 15.15 34.23 8.94
CA ALA A 38 14.53 33.70 10.13
C ALA A 38 13.79 32.46 9.64
N PRO A 39 13.96 31.29 10.28
CA PRO A 39 13.16 30.14 9.91
C PRO A 39 11.70 30.62 9.89
N PRO A 40 10.92 30.31 8.85
CA PRO A 40 9.57 30.82 8.74
C PRO A 40 8.87 30.57 10.07
N LEU A 41 8.18 31.58 10.60
CA LEU A 41 7.42 31.46 11.84
C LEU A 41 6.30 30.45 11.62
N VAL A 42 6.61 29.16 11.77
CA VAL A 42 5.63 28.10 11.65
C VAL A 42 4.79 28.15 12.92
N SER A 43 3.54 28.58 12.76
CA SER A 43 2.58 28.63 13.87
C SER A 43 2.56 27.27 14.59
N PRO A 44 2.71 27.21 15.92
CA PRO A 44 2.59 25.97 16.69
C PRO A 44 1.25 25.28 16.44
N TRP A 45 0.20 26.07 16.15
CA TRP A 45 -1.11 25.56 15.78
C TRP A 45 -1.09 24.88 14.40
N LEU A 46 -0.42 25.46 13.41
CA LEU A 46 -0.22 24.84 12.10
C LEU A 46 0.56 23.51 12.21
N MET A 47 1.64 23.49 13.00
CA MET A 47 2.41 22.25 13.25
C MET A 47 1.56 21.17 13.93
N ARG A 48 0.71 21.53 14.90
CA ARG A 48 -0.21 20.60 15.56
C ARG A 48 -1.26 20.05 14.59
N MET A 49 -1.83 20.90 13.73
CA MET A 49 -2.80 20.46 12.73
C MET A 49 -2.16 19.53 11.70
N LEU A 50 -0.95 19.86 11.21
CA LEU A 50 -0.20 18.98 10.31
C LEU A 50 0.13 17.64 10.98
N ALA A 51 0.59 17.66 12.23
CA ALA A 51 0.86 16.43 12.98
C ALA A 51 -0.42 15.58 13.16
N ALA A 52 -1.56 16.20 13.47
CA ALA A 52 -2.84 15.50 13.58
C ALA A 52 -3.27 14.87 12.25
N VAL A 53 -3.13 15.59 11.13
CA VAL A 53 -3.42 15.06 9.79
C VAL A 53 -2.52 13.86 9.47
N VAL A 54 -1.23 13.94 9.77
CA VAL A 54 -0.29 12.82 9.56
C VAL A 54 -0.71 11.60 10.40
N VAL A 55 -1.05 11.78 11.68
CA VAL A 55 -1.50 10.69 12.54
C VAL A 55 -2.79 10.05 11.99
N VAL A 56 -3.77 10.85 11.60
CA VAL A 56 -5.02 10.35 11.00
C VAL A 56 -4.76 9.60 9.70
N ALA A 57 -3.87 10.11 8.84
CA ALA A 57 -3.49 9.46 7.60
C ALA A 57 -2.81 8.11 7.85
N LEU A 58 -1.93 8.01 8.86
CA LEU A 58 -1.28 6.76 9.25
C LEU A 58 -2.29 5.75 9.80
N VAL A 59 -3.24 6.19 10.63
CA VAL A 59 -4.32 5.33 11.15
C VAL A 59 -5.19 4.84 10.00
N ALA A 60 -5.60 5.71 9.08
CA ALA A 60 -6.40 5.34 7.91
C ALA A 60 -5.66 4.36 7.00
N ALA A 61 -4.37 4.60 6.73
CA ALA A 61 -3.53 3.67 5.97
C ALA A 61 -3.40 2.31 6.68
N GLY A 62 -3.24 2.31 8.01
CA GLY A 62 -3.24 1.10 8.82
C GLY A 62 -4.54 0.32 8.68
N ILE A 63 -5.70 0.97 8.89
CA ILE A 63 -7.02 0.35 8.73
C ILE A 63 -7.19 -0.21 7.32
N TRP A 64 -6.81 0.55 6.29
CA TRP A 64 -6.90 0.10 4.91
C TRP A 64 -6.08 -1.16 4.64
N GLN A 65 -4.87 -1.28 5.20
CA GLN A 65 -4.07 -2.52 5.05
C GLN A 65 -4.79 -3.75 5.61
N PHE A 66 -5.58 -3.58 6.68
CA PHE A 66 -6.38 -4.65 7.28
C PHE A 66 -7.68 -4.95 6.53
N THR A 67 -8.30 -3.94 5.92
CA THR A 67 -9.62 -4.09 5.27
C THR A 67 -9.57 -4.19 3.75
N ARG A 68 -8.42 -3.93 3.11
CA ARG A 68 -8.30 -3.98 1.65
C ARG A 68 -8.68 -5.37 1.12
N PRO A 69 -9.40 -5.44 -0.01
CA PRO A 69 -9.63 -6.71 -0.68
C PRO A 69 -8.31 -7.40 -1.07
N ARG A 70 -8.28 -8.72 -0.99
CA ARG A 70 -7.10 -9.53 -1.35
C ARG A 70 -7.55 -10.76 -2.14
N ASP A 71 -6.65 -11.32 -2.93
CA ASP A 71 -6.92 -12.59 -3.60
C ASP A 71 -6.77 -13.73 -2.60
N CYS A 72 -7.84 -14.51 -2.45
CA CYS A 72 -7.87 -15.70 -1.60
C CYS A 72 -7.59 -16.93 -2.46
N ARG A 73 -6.66 -17.78 -2.04
CA ARG A 73 -6.49 -19.12 -2.59
C ARG A 73 -6.67 -20.13 -1.48
N LEU A 74 -7.55 -21.08 -1.70
CA LEU A 74 -7.87 -22.12 -0.74
C LEU A 74 -7.70 -23.48 -1.40
N GLU A 75 -6.98 -24.37 -0.74
CA GLU A 75 -7.02 -25.78 -1.08
C GLU A 75 -8.21 -26.42 -0.37
N VAL A 76 -9.04 -27.10 -1.14
CA VAL A 76 -10.19 -27.87 -0.65
C VAL A 76 -9.85 -29.34 -0.81
N ARG A 77 -9.97 -30.11 0.27
CA ARG A 77 -9.89 -31.57 0.23
C ARG A 77 -11.19 -32.15 0.76
N VAL A 78 -11.79 -33.03 -0.03
CA VAL A 78 -13.06 -33.67 0.27
C VAL A 78 -12.84 -35.16 0.35
N SER A 79 -13.16 -35.75 1.50
CA SER A 79 -13.23 -37.19 1.66
C SER A 79 -14.67 -37.60 1.93
N ALA A 80 -15.19 -38.53 1.13
CA ALA A 80 -16.53 -39.06 1.36
C ALA A 80 -16.54 -39.93 2.62
N SER A 81 -17.54 -39.75 3.48
CA SER A 81 -17.69 -40.57 4.68
C SER A 81 -18.40 -41.91 4.40
N ARG A 82 -19.07 -42.04 3.24
CA ARG A 82 -19.66 -43.30 2.77
C ARG A 82 -18.95 -43.84 1.52
N PRO A 83 -18.68 -45.15 1.45
CA PRO A 83 -18.09 -45.76 0.25
C PRO A 83 -19.06 -45.66 -0.95
N GLY A 84 -18.53 -45.27 -2.11
CA GLY A 84 -19.28 -45.18 -3.37
C GLY A 84 -19.94 -43.82 -3.66
N ARG A 85 -19.87 -42.86 -2.73
CA ARG A 85 -20.20 -41.45 -3.02
C ARG A 85 -18.93 -40.63 -3.22
N ALA A 86 -18.93 -39.72 -4.18
CA ALA A 86 -17.88 -38.73 -4.35
C ALA A 86 -18.51 -37.39 -4.73
N ALA A 87 -18.13 -36.32 -4.04
CA ALA A 87 -18.47 -34.98 -4.50
C ALA A 87 -17.75 -34.74 -5.83
N ARG A 88 -18.47 -34.18 -6.82
CA ARG A 88 -17.89 -33.90 -8.14
C ARG A 88 -17.55 -32.43 -8.32
N VAL A 89 -18.34 -31.56 -7.69
CA VAL A 89 -18.27 -30.12 -7.87
C VAL A 89 -18.41 -29.44 -6.52
N ILE A 90 -17.66 -28.37 -6.31
CA ILE A 90 -17.88 -27.41 -5.23
C ILE A 90 -18.46 -26.13 -5.82
N ASP A 91 -19.59 -25.70 -5.27
CA ASP A 91 -20.24 -24.44 -5.62
C ASP A 91 -19.87 -23.40 -4.57
N VAL A 92 -19.45 -22.23 -5.01
CA VAL A 92 -19.17 -21.08 -4.16
C VAL A 92 -20.10 -19.94 -4.55
N VAL A 93 -20.86 -19.43 -3.60
CA VAL A 93 -21.80 -18.32 -3.80
C VAL A 93 -21.31 -17.12 -3.00
N ARG A 94 -21.11 -15.99 -3.66
CA ARG A 94 -20.73 -14.72 -3.00
C ARG A 94 -21.98 -13.91 -2.60
N ALA A 95 -21.80 -12.90 -1.74
CA ALA A 95 -22.87 -12.02 -1.30
C ALA A 95 -23.61 -11.26 -2.42
N ASP A 96 -22.96 -11.06 -3.57
CA ASP A 96 -23.56 -10.47 -4.77
C ASP A 96 -24.35 -11.48 -5.62
N GLY A 97 -24.45 -12.74 -5.17
CA GLY A 97 -25.15 -13.83 -5.85
C GLY A 97 -24.33 -14.51 -6.95
N LEU A 98 -23.07 -14.10 -7.19
CA LEU A 98 -22.21 -14.77 -8.16
C LEU A 98 -21.86 -16.17 -7.65
N THR A 99 -22.30 -17.17 -8.41
CA THR A 99 -21.94 -18.58 -8.19
C THR A 99 -20.78 -18.97 -9.08
N ARG A 100 -19.73 -19.54 -8.48
CA ARG A 100 -18.59 -20.14 -9.18
C ARG A 100 -18.51 -21.61 -8.80
N SER A 101 -18.40 -22.48 -9.80
CA SER A 101 -18.30 -23.92 -9.58
C SER A 101 -16.91 -24.41 -9.98
N GLU A 102 -16.29 -25.23 -9.15
CA GLU A 102 -15.00 -25.88 -9.44
C GLU A 102 -15.16 -27.40 -9.37
N VAL A 103 -14.52 -28.12 -10.29
CA VAL A 103 -14.58 -29.58 -10.37
C VAL A 103 -13.49 -30.18 -9.48
N LEU A 104 -13.86 -31.17 -8.67
CA LEU A 104 -12.91 -31.90 -7.83
C LEU A 104 -12.08 -32.86 -8.68
N THR A 105 -10.78 -32.93 -8.38
CA THR A 105 -9.91 -33.96 -8.94
C THR A 105 -10.36 -35.36 -8.52
N PRO A 106 -9.92 -36.44 -9.19
CA PRO A 106 -10.22 -37.80 -8.77
C PRO A 106 -9.75 -38.14 -7.34
N SER A 107 -8.78 -37.40 -6.80
CA SER A 107 -8.32 -37.52 -5.41
C SER A 107 -9.19 -36.75 -4.41
N GLY A 108 -10.27 -36.11 -4.85
CA GLY A 108 -11.17 -35.31 -4.02
C GLY A 108 -10.61 -33.93 -3.66
N ALA A 109 -9.67 -33.37 -4.43
CA ALA A 109 -9.08 -32.06 -4.14
C ALA A 109 -9.47 -31.01 -5.19
N ALA A 110 -9.57 -29.74 -4.80
CA ALA A 110 -9.71 -28.61 -5.71
C ALA A 110 -9.03 -27.36 -5.16
N GLU A 111 -8.56 -26.49 -6.05
CA GLU A 111 -8.09 -25.15 -5.67
C GLU A 111 -9.22 -24.13 -5.93
N LEU A 112 -9.67 -23.46 -4.87
CA LEU A 112 -10.63 -22.37 -4.95
C LEU A 112 -9.88 -21.04 -5.00
N ALA A 113 -9.97 -20.36 -6.14
CA ALA A 113 -9.48 -19.00 -6.32
C ALA A 113 -10.62 -17.99 -6.15
N LEU A 114 -10.58 -17.19 -5.09
CA LEU A 114 -11.58 -16.19 -4.77
C LEU A 114 -10.95 -14.79 -4.88
N PRO A 115 -11.07 -14.14 -6.07
CA PRO A 115 -10.38 -12.89 -6.33
C PRO A 115 -11.02 -11.71 -5.61
N ARG A 116 -10.19 -10.77 -5.16
CA ARG A 116 -10.61 -9.50 -4.53
C ARG A 116 -11.62 -9.68 -3.38
N MET A 117 -11.39 -10.65 -2.51
CA MET A 117 -12.23 -10.89 -1.35
C MET A 117 -11.99 -9.84 -0.26
N ALA A 118 -13.05 -9.17 0.18
CA ALA A 118 -12.97 -8.26 1.32
C ALA A 118 -13.03 -9.01 2.66
N ALA A 119 -12.42 -8.45 3.71
CA ALA A 119 -12.29 -9.12 5.01
C ALA A 119 -13.62 -9.47 5.71
N ARG A 120 -14.71 -8.77 5.37
CA ARG A 120 -16.06 -8.99 5.92
C ARG A 120 -17.05 -9.46 4.87
N GLU A 121 -16.56 -9.87 3.71
CA GLU A 121 -17.43 -10.35 2.65
C GLU A 121 -17.98 -11.74 3.00
N HIS A 122 -19.30 -11.88 3.00
CA HIS A 122 -19.95 -13.17 3.20
C HIS A 122 -19.94 -13.98 1.91
N TRP A 123 -19.65 -15.26 2.04
CA TRP A 123 -19.71 -16.21 0.95
C TRP A 123 -20.11 -17.57 1.52
N GLN A 124 -20.60 -18.45 0.65
CA GLN A 124 -21.04 -19.79 1.01
C GLN A 124 -20.34 -20.79 0.11
N PHE A 125 -20.13 -22.00 0.61
CA PHE A 125 -19.79 -23.13 -0.24
C PHE A 125 -20.67 -24.34 0.02
N SER A 126 -20.93 -25.12 -1.02
CA SER A 126 -21.65 -26.39 -0.96
C SER A 126 -21.03 -27.41 -1.90
N LEU A 127 -21.17 -28.70 -1.58
CA LEU A 127 -20.73 -29.78 -2.45
C LEU A 127 -21.89 -30.29 -3.29
N ARG A 128 -21.63 -30.75 -4.51
CA ARG A 128 -22.62 -31.41 -5.35
C ARG A 128 -22.26 -32.87 -5.57
N PHE A 129 -23.14 -33.76 -5.13
CA PHE A 129 -23.08 -35.20 -5.34
C PHE A 129 -24.11 -35.59 -6.39
N ASP A 130 -23.66 -36.08 -7.55
CA ASP A 130 -24.50 -36.75 -8.57
C ASP A 130 -25.88 -36.09 -8.83
N ASP A 131 -25.95 -34.75 -8.83
CA ASP A 131 -27.12 -33.85 -9.02
C ASP A 131 -27.85 -33.33 -7.77
N SER A 132 -27.49 -33.80 -6.57
CA SER A 132 -27.96 -33.23 -5.30
C SER A 132 -26.88 -32.33 -4.66
N ALA A 133 -27.24 -31.08 -4.33
CA ALA A 133 -26.38 -30.20 -3.55
C ALA A 133 -26.48 -30.56 -2.06
N SER A 134 -25.34 -30.54 -1.36
CA SER A 134 -25.27 -30.62 0.09
C SER A 134 -25.76 -29.31 0.71
N ARG A 135 -25.92 -29.32 2.03
CA ARG A 135 -26.14 -28.09 2.79
C ARG A 135 -24.98 -27.09 2.55
N PRO A 136 -25.27 -25.79 2.36
CA PRO A 136 -24.25 -24.76 2.26
C PRO A 136 -23.64 -24.45 3.63
N VAL A 137 -22.37 -24.04 3.63
CA VAL A 137 -21.63 -23.55 4.80
C VAL A 137 -21.31 -22.08 4.58
N ASP A 138 -21.80 -21.25 5.51
CA ASP A 138 -21.54 -19.81 5.55
C ASP A 138 -20.12 -19.51 6.01
N MET A 139 -19.48 -18.60 5.30
CA MET A 139 -18.11 -18.17 5.49
C MET A 139 -18.02 -16.64 5.42
N THR A 140 -16.99 -16.08 6.04
CA THR A 140 -16.76 -14.63 6.02
C THR A 140 -15.28 -14.34 5.81
N GLY A 141 -14.99 -13.57 4.77
CA GLY A 141 -13.63 -13.22 4.37
C GLY A 141 -12.77 -14.45 4.09
N CYS A 142 -11.46 -14.23 4.00
CA CYS A 142 -10.50 -15.31 3.79
C CYS A 142 -10.24 -16.10 5.07
N PRO A 143 -10.38 -17.43 5.06
CA PRO A 143 -9.88 -18.31 6.11
C PRO A 143 -8.39 -18.01 6.37
N ARG A 144 -8.02 -17.82 7.63
CA ARG A 144 -6.63 -17.56 8.03
C ARG A 144 -5.90 -18.80 8.56
N ALA A 145 -6.66 -19.84 8.84
CA ALA A 145 -6.18 -21.11 9.34
C ALA A 145 -6.96 -22.23 8.64
N GLN A 146 -6.42 -23.44 8.72
CA GLN A 146 -7.15 -24.63 8.29
C GLN A 146 -8.46 -24.74 9.06
N GLY A 147 -9.54 -25.07 8.35
CA GLY A 147 -10.83 -25.40 8.93
C GLY A 147 -11.30 -26.76 8.42
N ASP A 148 -11.79 -27.57 9.35
CA ASP A 148 -12.39 -28.87 9.06
C ASP A 148 -13.90 -28.75 9.22
N TYR A 149 -14.65 -29.23 8.22
CA TYR A 149 -16.10 -29.10 8.12
C TYR A 149 -16.73 -30.46 7.82
N GLU A 150 -17.85 -30.74 8.49
CA GLU A 150 -18.69 -31.88 8.15
C GLU A 150 -19.86 -31.40 7.32
N LEU A 151 -19.91 -31.89 6.08
CA LEU A 151 -21.04 -31.76 5.17
C LEU A 151 -21.69 -33.14 5.04
N GLU A 152 -22.99 -33.20 4.78
CA GLU A 152 -23.69 -34.48 4.67
C GLU A 152 -22.95 -35.44 3.72
N ASP A 153 -22.49 -36.56 4.28
CA ASP A 153 -21.70 -37.60 3.62
C ASP A 153 -20.26 -37.23 3.19
N ALA A 154 -19.69 -36.11 3.66
CA ALA A 154 -18.29 -35.75 3.40
C ALA A 154 -17.62 -34.96 4.53
N HIS A 155 -16.33 -35.22 4.70
CA HIS A 155 -15.43 -34.38 5.47
C HIS A 155 -14.68 -33.44 4.52
N VAL A 156 -14.71 -32.14 4.81
CA VAL A 156 -14.08 -31.10 4.00
C VAL A 156 -13.03 -30.39 4.81
N VAL A 157 -11.81 -30.37 4.28
CA VAL A 157 -10.71 -29.59 4.81
C VAL A 157 -10.50 -28.39 3.89
N LEU A 158 -10.58 -27.18 4.45
CA LEU A 158 -10.23 -25.93 3.79
C LEU A 158 -8.92 -25.41 4.37
N ALA A 159 -7.88 -25.33 3.55
CA ALA A 159 -6.57 -24.81 3.95
C ALA A 159 -6.20 -23.56 3.12
N PRO A 160 -5.67 -22.50 3.75
CA PRO A 160 -5.04 -21.40 3.02
C PRO A 160 -3.84 -21.91 2.21
N ASN A 161 -3.73 -21.49 0.94
CA ASN A 161 -2.60 -21.78 0.06
C ASN A 161 -1.68 -20.56 -0.06
#